data_AF-A0A328IP62-F1
#
_entry.id   AF-A0A328IP62-F1
#
_cell.length_a   1.000
_cell.length_b   1.000
_cell.length_c   1.000
_cell.angle_alpha   90.00
_cell.angle_beta   90.00
_cell.angle_gamma   90.00
#
_symmetry.space_group_name_H-M   'P 1'
#
loop_
_entity.id
_entity.type
_entity.pdbx_description
1 polymer ?
#
loop_
_entity_poly.entity_id
_entity_poly.type
_entity_poly.pdbx_seq_one_letter_code
_entity_poly.pdbx_strand_id
1 'polypeptide(L)'
;MANHEIFVKELNKKIPVTKETTFYELSKMCDSFHRAPIMAAKSGNALIELCRKVNGEQEVEFVDLSSLDGLRIYTRGTLFILFIAIRELFGAVQLNVHHSRGSGLVCDIEGVESTSDNLKTIEDKMRQLVEENHVFEKGTLGKFEAIRMFNEDG
;
A
#
# COMPACT_ATOMS: atom_id res chain seq x y z
N MET A 1 -21.90 2.65 25.91
CA MET A 1 -20.99 2.87 24.76
C MET A 1 -21.79 2.53 23.52
N ALA A 2 -21.91 3.42 22.54
CA ALA A 2 -22.70 3.13 21.35
C ALA A 2 -22.01 2.03 20.54
N ASN A 3 -22.62 0.84 20.48
CA ASN A 3 -22.25 -0.20 19.52
C ASN A 3 -22.43 0.41 18.14
N HIS A 4 -21.34 0.74 17.48
CA HIS A 4 -21.38 1.11 16.07
C HIS A 4 -21.40 -0.20 15.29
N GLU A 5 -22.23 -0.27 14.27
CA GLU A 5 -22.29 -1.42 13.38
C GLU A 5 -22.00 -0.95 11.96
N ILE A 6 -21.26 -1.77 11.22
CA ILE A 6 -21.01 -1.56 9.80
C ILE A 6 -21.56 -2.74 9.01
N PHE A 7 -22.24 -2.46 7.90
CA PHE A 7 -22.70 -3.50 6.98
C PHE A 7 -21.53 -3.94 6.09
N VAL A 8 -21.22 -5.24 6.10
CA VAL A 8 -20.16 -5.83 5.26
C VAL A 8 -20.84 -6.60 4.13
N LYS A 9 -20.64 -6.16 2.88
CA LYS A 9 -21.39 -6.67 1.72
C LYS A 9 -21.17 -8.16 1.48
N GLU A 10 -19.93 -8.63 1.55
CA GLU A 10 -19.52 -10.01 1.31
C GLU A 10 -20.22 -10.97 2.29
N LEU A 11 -20.35 -10.53 3.53
CA LEU A 11 -20.99 -11.30 4.59
C LEU A 11 -22.51 -11.14 4.62
N ASN A 12 -23.04 -10.14 3.90
CA ASN A 12 -24.44 -9.73 3.90
C ASN A 12 -25.00 -9.55 5.33
N LYS A 13 -24.22 -8.94 6.23
CA LYS A 13 -24.60 -8.72 7.63
C LYS A 13 -23.93 -7.49 8.22
N LYS A 14 -24.53 -6.99 9.30
CA LYS A 14 -23.94 -5.96 10.15
C LYS A 14 -22.95 -6.59 11.13
N ILE A 15 -21.78 -5.99 11.24
CA ILE A 15 -20.72 -6.38 12.17
C ILE A 15 -20.60 -5.29 13.24
N PRO A 16 -20.68 -5.64 14.53
CA PRO A 16 -20.40 -4.70 15.60
C PRO A 16 -18.92 -4.33 15.60
N VAL A 17 -18.63 -3.03 15.68
CA VAL A 17 -17.30 -2.46 15.64
C VAL A 17 -17.10 -1.44 16.76
N THR A 18 -15.84 -1.24 17.12
CA THR A 18 -15.42 -0.17 18.04
C THR A 18 -14.69 0.92 17.26
N LYS A 19 -14.42 2.07 17.89
CA LYS A 19 -13.57 3.11 17.30
C LYS A 19 -12.13 2.66 17.06
N GLU A 20 -11.71 1.56 17.67
CA GLU A 20 -10.37 0.97 17.50
C GLU A 20 -10.34 -0.09 16.39
N THR A 21 -11.50 -0.57 15.95
CA THR A 21 -11.58 -1.62 14.94
C THR A 21 -11.06 -1.10 13.60
N THR A 22 -10.17 -1.87 12.98
CA THR A 22 -9.58 -1.52 11.67
C THR A 22 -10.26 -2.25 10.52
N PHE A 23 -10.14 -1.72 9.31
CA PHE A 23 -10.60 -2.43 8.12
C PHE A 23 -9.79 -3.71 7.85
N TYR A 24 -8.56 -3.81 8.35
CA TYR A 24 -7.75 -5.03 8.32
C TYR A 24 -8.37 -6.15 9.14
N GLU A 25 -8.86 -5.86 10.35
CA GLU A 25 -9.53 -6.86 11.18
C GLU A 25 -10.82 -7.36 10.53
N LEU A 26 -11.59 -6.45 9.93
CA LEU A 26 -12.80 -6.80 9.19
C LEU A 26 -12.49 -7.62 7.92
N SER A 27 -11.39 -7.32 7.22
CA SER A 27 -11.02 -8.03 6.00
C SER A 27 -10.73 -9.50 6.26
N LYS A 28 -10.17 -9.86 7.42
CA LYS A 28 -9.94 -11.26 7.83
C LYS A 28 -11.21 -12.10 7.86
N MET A 29 -12.35 -11.48 8.16
CA MET A 29 -13.65 -12.16 8.14
C MET A 29 -14.12 -12.47 6.72
N CYS A 30 -13.55 -11.79 5.73
CA CYS A 30 -13.94 -11.85 4.32
C CYS A 30 -12.93 -12.63 3.46
N ASP A 31 -11.80 -13.09 4.00
CA ASP A 31 -10.73 -13.76 3.24
C ASP A 31 -11.25 -14.91 2.37
N SER A 32 -12.23 -15.69 2.83
CA SER A 32 -12.82 -16.81 2.07
C SER A 32 -13.64 -16.40 0.84
N PHE A 33 -14.01 -15.13 0.72
CA PHE A 33 -14.76 -14.59 -0.42
C PHE A 33 -13.83 -14.10 -1.54
N HIS A 34 -12.53 -14.01 -1.26
CA HIS A 34 -11.54 -13.48 -2.19
C HIS A 34 -10.60 -14.58 -2.68
N ARG A 35 -10.20 -14.48 -3.95
CA ARG A 35 -9.28 -15.44 -4.58
C ARG A 35 -7.83 -15.00 -4.49
N ALA A 36 -7.61 -13.76 -4.07
CA ALA A 36 -6.30 -13.15 -3.91
C ALA A 36 -6.30 -12.31 -2.63
N PRO A 37 -5.12 -11.89 -2.13
CA PRO A 37 -5.06 -11.11 -0.90
C PRO A 37 -5.85 -9.80 -1.01
N ILE A 38 -6.57 -9.47 0.05
CA ILE A 38 -7.32 -8.21 0.16
C ILE A 38 -6.34 -7.04 0.29
N MET A 39 -6.53 -6.02 -0.53
CA MET A 39 -5.65 -4.86 -0.64
C MET A 39 -6.23 -3.61 0.03
N ALA A 40 -7.56 -3.44 0.01
CA ALA A 40 -8.24 -2.30 0.59
C ALA A 40 -9.69 -2.60 0.93
N ALA A 41 -10.28 -1.74 1.76
CA ALA A 41 -11.71 -1.60 1.91
C ALA A 41 -12.25 -0.55 0.91
N LYS A 42 -13.55 -0.54 0.70
CA LYS A 42 -14.25 0.42 -0.16
C LYS A 42 -15.62 0.74 0.40
N SER A 43 -15.93 2.03 0.54
CA SER A 43 -17.25 2.53 0.93
C SER A 43 -17.81 3.36 -0.21
N GLY A 44 -18.80 2.83 -0.93
CA GLY A 44 -19.28 3.41 -2.19
C GLY A 44 -18.17 3.44 -3.24
N ASN A 45 -17.71 4.64 -3.63
CA ASN A 45 -16.62 4.82 -4.59
C ASN A 45 -15.27 5.19 -3.94
N ALA A 46 -15.21 5.31 -2.61
CA ALA A 46 -14.00 5.68 -1.89
C ALA A 46 -13.23 4.43 -1.44
N LEU A 47 -11.97 4.32 -1.87
CA LEU A 47 -11.03 3.32 -1.34
C LEU A 47 -10.55 3.74 0.06
N ILE A 48 -10.38 2.75 0.93
CA ILE A 48 -10.01 2.93 2.32
C ILE A 48 -8.86 1.97 2.66
N GLU A 49 -7.81 2.49 3.30
CA GLU A 49 -6.68 1.68 3.73
C GLU A 49 -7.08 0.67 4.82
N LEU A 50 -6.53 -0.54 4.77
CA LEU A 50 -6.84 -1.58 5.75
C LEU A 50 -6.39 -1.19 7.17
N CYS A 51 -5.29 -0.44 7.32
CA CYS A 51 -4.83 0.02 8.63
C CYS A 51 -5.69 1.13 9.24
N ARG A 52 -6.60 1.74 8.46
CA ARG A 52 -7.48 2.80 8.96
C ARG A 52 -8.54 2.20 9.90
N LYS A 53 -8.79 2.92 11.00
CA LYS A 53 -9.89 2.63 11.93
C LYS A 53 -11.24 3.00 11.30
N VAL A 54 -12.26 2.19 11.56
CA VAL A 54 -13.64 2.47 11.11
C VAL A 54 -14.10 3.79 11.73
N ASN A 55 -14.54 4.72 10.87
CA ASN A 55 -14.97 6.05 11.29
C ASN A 55 -16.05 6.61 10.36
N GLY A 56 -17.30 6.26 10.68
CA GLY A 56 -18.49 6.82 10.03
C GLY A 56 -18.95 6.07 8.77
N GLU A 57 -18.19 5.08 8.29
CA GLU A 57 -18.64 4.19 7.23
C GLU A 57 -19.82 3.33 7.70
N GLN A 58 -20.91 3.34 6.94
CA GLN A 58 -22.11 2.53 7.23
C GLN A 58 -22.10 1.19 6.48
N GLU A 59 -21.41 1.15 5.35
CA GLU A 59 -21.33 0.00 4.45
C GLU A 59 -19.92 -0.08 3.87
N VAL A 60 -19.39 -1.30 3.77
CA VAL A 60 -18.08 -1.56 3.18
C VAL A 60 -18.09 -2.85 2.36
N GLU A 61 -17.24 -2.86 1.34
CA GLU A 61 -16.80 -4.05 0.60
C GLU A 61 -15.28 -4.06 0.52
N PHE A 62 -14.70 -5.20 0.21
CA PHE A 62 -13.26 -5.42 0.13
C PHE A 62 -12.81 -5.60 -1.30
N VAL A 63 -11.61 -5.09 -1.56
CA VAL A 63 -10.99 -5.04 -2.87
C VAL A 63 -9.73 -5.88 -2.80
N ASP A 64 -9.69 -6.98 -3.55
CA ASP A 64 -8.51 -7.84 -3.63
C ASP A 64 -7.62 -7.54 -4.83
N LEU A 65 -6.46 -8.20 -4.87
CA LEU A 65 -5.45 -8.05 -5.91
C LEU A 65 -5.93 -8.40 -7.33
N SER A 66 -7.05 -9.12 -7.48
CA SER A 66 -7.61 -9.44 -8.81
C SER A 66 -8.30 -8.26 -9.48
N SER A 67 -8.61 -7.21 -8.70
CA SER A 67 -9.22 -5.97 -9.21
C SER A 67 -8.16 -4.98 -9.72
N LEU A 68 -8.58 -4.04 -10.58
CA LEU A 68 -7.70 -2.96 -11.05
C LEU A 68 -7.21 -2.06 -9.90
N ASP A 69 -8.07 -1.79 -8.91
CA ASP A 69 -7.70 -0.99 -7.75
C ASP A 69 -6.70 -1.74 -6.85
N GLY A 70 -6.92 -3.04 -6.62
CA GLY A 70 -5.99 -3.89 -5.89
C GLY A 70 -4.62 -3.99 -6.57
N LEU A 71 -4.59 -4.19 -7.89
CA LEU A 71 -3.34 -4.21 -8.65
C LEU A 71 -2.61 -2.86 -8.55
N ARG A 72 -3.33 -1.74 -8.60
CA ARG A 72 -2.73 -0.40 -8.43
C ARG A 72 -2.16 -0.18 -7.03
N ILE A 73 -2.81 -0.72 -5.99
CA ILE A 73 -2.31 -0.65 -4.61
C ILE A 73 -1.03 -1.49 -4.49
N TYR A 74 -1.05 -2.73 -4.96
CA TYR A 74 0.10 -3.62 -4.93
C TYR A 74 1.31 -3.03 -5.68
N THR A 75 1.11 -2.54 -6.90
CA THR A 75 2.17 -1.92 -7.69
C THR A 75 2.80 -0.72 -6.99
N ARG A 76 1.99 0.12 -6.31
CA ARG A 76 2.52 1.25 -5.51
C ARG A 76 3.31 0.77 -4.29
N GLY A 77 2.85 -0.27 -3.61
CA GLY A 77 3.61 -0.91 -2.52
C GLY A 77 4.97 -1.41 -3.00
N THR A 78 5.02 -2.10 -4.14
CA THR A 78 6.26 -2.58 -4.76
C THR A 78 7.20 -1.43 -5.14
N LEU A 79 6.67 -0.29 -5.62
CA LEU A 79 7.49 0.90 -5.91
C LEU A 79 8.11 1.50 -4.64
N PHE A 80 7.40 1.49 -3.50
CA PHE A 80 8.01 1.91 -2.23
C PHE A 80 9.15 0.98 -1.82
N ILE A 81 8.98 -0.33 -1.96
CA ILE A 81 10.03 -1.31 -1.66
C ILE A 81 11.24 -1.11 -2.59
N LEU A 82 11.01 -0.88 -3.89
CA LEU A 82 12.05 -0.55 -4.86
C LEU A 82 12.81 0.71 -4.45
N PHE A 83 12.08 1.77 -4.08
CA PHE A 83 12.69 3.04 -3.67
C PHE A 83 13.55 2.90 -2.43
N ILE A 84 13.08 2.17 -1.40
CA ILE A 84 13.87 1.90 -0.19
C ILE A 84 15.13 1.10 -0.54
N ALA A 85 15.00 0.03 -1.34
CA ALA A 85 16.14 -0.79 -1.76
C ALA A 85 17.21 0.03 -2.49
N ILE A 86 16.79 0.88 -3.42
CA ILE A 86 17.69 1.77 -4.16
C ILE A 86 18.40 2.73 -3.21
N ARG A 87 17.68 3.35 -2.27
CA ARG A 87 18.27 4.30 -1.33
C ARG A 87 19.27 3.66 -0.38
N GLU A 88 19.01 2.44 0.08
CA GLU A 88 19.94 1.71 0.93
C GLU A 88 21.21 1.27 0.19
N LEU A 89 21.11 0.98 -1.11
CA LEU A 89 22.24 0.53 -1.93
C LEU A 89 23.08 1.68 -2.49
N PHE A 90 22.43 2.77 -2.94
CA PHE A 90 23.06 3.83 -3.74
C PHE A 90 22.96 5.22 -3.11
N GLY A 91 22.34 5.35 -1.92
CA GLY A 91 22.21 6.63 -1.21
C GLY A 91 21.06 7.49 -1.73
N ALA A 92 21.18 8.82 -1.57
CA ALA A 92 20.17 9.77 -2.02
C ALA A 92 20.18 9.91 -3.56
N VAL A 93 19.50 8.99 -4.24
CA VAL A 93 19.30 8.99 -5.70
C VAL A 93 17.83 9.11 -6.05
N GLN A 94 17.53 9.74 -7.19
CA GLN A 94 16.17 9.92 -7.66
C GLN A 94 15.71 8.70 -8.47
N LEU A 95 14.52 8.18 -8.12
CA LEU A 95 13.81 7.14 -8.87
C LEU A 95 12.72 7.79 -9.72
N ASN A 96 12.89 7.77 -11.04
CA ASN A 96 11.90 8.24 -12.00
C ASN A 96 11.03 7.07 -12.48
N VAL A 97 9.74 7.11 -12.17
CA VAL A 97 8.77 6.10 -12.63
C VAL A 97 8.04 6.63 -13.85
N HIS A 98 8.16 5.93 -14.98
CA HIS A 98 7.55 6.32 -16.25
C HIS A 98 6.25 5.55 -16.53
N HIS A 99 5.88 5.47 -17.81
CA HIS A 99 4.68 4.78 -18.28
C HIS A 99 4.81 3.26 -18.12
N SER A 100 3.66 2.60 -18.07
CA SER A 100 3.60 1.14 -18.16
C SER A 100 4.00 0.67 -19.56
N ARG A 101 4.76 -0.43 -19.62
CA ARG A 101 5.10 -1.13 -20.86
C ARG A 101 4.73 -2.60 -20.69
N GLY A 102 3.62 -3.00 -21.31
CA GLY A 102 3.00 -4.29 -21.02
C GLY A 102 2.50 -4.36 -19.58
N SER A 103 2.88 -5.42 -18.87
CA SER A 103 2.56 -5.61 -17.44
C SER A 103 3.56 -4.93 -16.49
N GLY A 104 4.65 -4.36 -17.02
CA GLY A 104 5.71 -3.74 -16.22
C GLY A 104 5.65 -2.22 -16.23
N LEU A 105 6.42 -1.62 -15.31
CA LEU A 105 6.75 -0.20 -15.31
C LEU A 105 8.18 -0.02 -15.84
N VAL A 106 8.40 1.07 -16.57
CA VAL A 106 9.76 1.51 -16.92
C VAL A 106 10.18 2.53 -15.87
N CYS A 107 11.35 2.30 -15.27
CA CYS A 107 11.94 3.20 -14.29
C CYS A 107 13.35 3.58 -14.71
N ASP A 108 13.77 4.77 -14.30
CA ASP A 108 15.12 5.29 -14.44
C ASP A 108 15.64 5.69 -13.05
N ILE A 109 16.91 5.40 -12.77
CA ILE A 109 17.55 5.69 -11.49
C ILE A 109 18.73 6.60 -11.78
N GLU A 110 18.66 7.84 -11.31
CA GLU A 110 19.66 8.85 -11.64
C GLU A 110 21.05 8.44 -11.12
N GLY A 111 22.03 8.44 -12.02
CA GLY A 111 23.42 8.10 -11.69
C GLY A 111 23.71 6.60 -11.48
N VAL A 112 22.73 5.71 -11.71
CA VAL A 112 22.92 4.26 -11.56
C VAL A 112 22.77 3.55 -12.91
N GLU A 113 23.82 2.89 -13.36
CA GLU A 113 23.77 2.11 -14.60
C GLU A 113 22.91 0.85 -14.44
N SER A 114 22.12 0.54 -15.46
CA SER A 114 21.26 -0.66 -15.52
C SER A 114 22.04 -1.92 -15.92
N THR A 115 23.11 -2.23 -15.21
CA THR A 115 23.88 -3.46 -15.41
C THR A 115 23.14 -4.67 -14.82
N SER A 116 23.45 -5.87 -15.30
CA SER A 116 22.84 -7.10 -14.76
C SER A 116 23.14 -7.31 -13.27
N ASP A 117 24.33 -6.92 -12.82
CA ASP A 117 24.74 -7.02 -11.41
C ASP A 117 23.97 -6.04 -10.52
N ASN A 118 23.79 -4.79 -10.98
CA ASN A 118 22.99 -3.80 -10.24
C ASN A 118 21.53 -4.22 -10.15
N LEU A 119 20.93 -4.70 -11.26
CA LEU A 119 19.55 -5.17 -11.27
C LEU A 119 19.34 -6.34 -10.30
N LYS A 120 20.27 -7.31 -10.28
CA LYS A 120 20.22 -8.43 -9.34
C LYS A 120 20.35 -7.97 -7.89
N THR A 121 21.29 -7.07 -7.61
CA THR A 121 21.51 -6.53 -6.26
C THR A 121 20.27 -5.80 -5.74
N ILE A 122 19.61 -5.02 -6.59
CA ILE A 122 18.35 -4.34 -6.26
C ILE A 122 17.25 -5.38 -5.97
N GLU A 123 17.10 -6.39 -6.82
CA GLU A 123 16.09 -7.45 -6.63
C GLU A 123 16.31 -8.20 -5.31
N ASP A 124 17.55 -8.61 -5.02
CA ASP A 124 17.91 -9.31 -3.79
C ASP A 124 17.59 -8.45 -2.56
N LYS A 125 17.89 -7.14 -2.62
CA LYS A 125 17.55 -6.21 -1.54
C LYS A 125 16.05 -6.00 -1.38
N MET A 126 15.30 -5.90 -2.47
CA MET A 126 13.83 -5.83 -2.42
C MET A 126 13.23 -7.08 -1.75
N ARG A 127 13.76 -8.27 -2.06
CA ARG A 127 13.32 -9.53 -1.44
C ARG A 127 13.62 -9.54 0.06
N GLN A 128 14.81 -9.08 0.47
CA GLN A 128 15.16 -8.93 1.88
C GLN A 128 14.17 -8.01 2.61
N LEU A 129 13.84 -6.84 2.06
CA LEU A 129 12.88 -5.90 2.66
C LEU A 129 11.47 -6.51 2.82
N VAL A 130 11.07 -7.39 1.88
CA VAL A 130 9.80 -8.14 2.00
C VAL A 130 9.86 -9.14 3.16
N GLU A 131 10.99 -9.83 3.36
CA GLU A 131 11.18 -10.77 4.46
C GLU A 131 11.19 -10.09 5.84
N GLU A 132 11.66 -8.84 5.92
CA GLU A 132 11.63 -8.03 7.14
C GLU A 132 10.21 -7.67 7.58
N ASN A 133 9.23 -7.75 6.67
CA ASN A 133 7.79 -7.62 6.94
C ASN A 133 7.43 -6.34 7.71
N HIS A 134 8.05 -5.23 7.33
CA HIS A 134 7.73 -3.91 7.87
C HIS A 134 6.29 -3.49 7.52
N VAL A 135 5.63 -2.81 8.47
CA VAL A 135 4.28 -2.28 8.26
C VAL A 135 4.31 -0.94 7.54
N PHE A 136 3.37 -0.73 6.64
CA PHE A 136 3.15 0.59 6.04
C PHE A 136 2.39 1.48 7.02
N GLU A 137 3.02 2.59 7.43
CA GLU A 137 2.39 3.62 8.25
C GLU A 137 2.06 4.86 7.42
N LYS A 138 0.85 5.39 7.59
CA LYS A 138 0.42 6.62 6.94
C LYS A 138 0.37 7.75 7.97
N GLY A 139 1.22 8.75 7.79
CA GLY A 139 1.20 10.00 8.54
C GLY A 139 0.53 11.13 7.76
N THR A 140 0.02 12.12 8.48
CA THR A 140 -0.37 13.43 7.91
C THR A 140 0.58 14.47 8.45
N LEU A 141 1.23 15.21 7.56
CA LEU A 141 2.22 16.23 7.90
C LEU A 141 1.72 17.63 7.49
N GLY A 142 2.17 18.66 8.22
CA GLY A 142 1.90 20.03 7.84
C GLY A 142 2.62 20.39 6.54
N LYS A 143 2.02 21.23 5.69
CA LYS A 143 2.60 21.59 4.38
C LYS A 143 4.07 22.05 4.47
N PHE A 144 4.37 22.95 5.41
CA PHE A 144 5.74 23.50 5.56
C PHE A 144 6.73 22.48 6.15
N GLU A 145 6.24 21.57 6.99
CA GLU A 145 7.04 20.45 7.50
C GLU A 145 7.39 19.48 6.37
N ALA A 146 6.41 19.12 5.54
CA ALA A 146 6.66 18.28 4.36
C ALA A 146 7.67 18.92 3.41
N ILE A 147 7.54 20.22 3.10
CA ILE A 147 8.52 20.94 2.25
C ILE A 147 9.92 20.87 2.83
N ARG A 148 10.07 21.10 4.15
CA ARG A 148 11.37 21.00 4.83
C ARG A 148 11.95 19.61 4.70
N MET A 149 11.15 18.57 4.98
CA MET A 149 11.60 17.17 4.89
C MET A 149 12.08 16.82 3.47
N PHE A 150 11.33 17.21 2.43
CA PHE A 150 11.76 16.94 1.05
C PHE A 150 13.05 17.69 0.67
N ASN A 151 13.24 18.92 1.13
CA ASN A 151 14.48 19.67 0.87
C ASN A 151 15.71 19.10 1.61
N GLU A 152 15.51 18.52 2.81
CA GLU A 152 16.56 17.87 3.59
C GLU A 152 16.93 16.48 3.03
N ASP A 153 15.98 15.80 2.40
CA ASP A 153 16.13 14.44 1.87
C ASP A 153 16.92 14.39 0.54
N GLY A 154 16.86 15.47 -0.25
CA GLY A 154 17.53 15.60 -1.56
C GLY A 154 16.57 15.59 -2.74
#